data_AF-A0A839U2J5-F1
#
_entry.id   AF-A0A839U2J5-F1
#
_cell.length_a   1.000
_cell.length_b   1.000
_cell.length_c   1.000
_cell.angle_alpha   90.00
_cell.angle_beta   90.00
_cell.angle_gamma   90.00
#
_symmetry.space_group_name_H-M   'P 1'
#
loop_
_entity.id
_entity.type
_entity.pdbx_description
1 polymer ?
#
loop_
_entity_poly.entity_id
_entity_poly.type
_entity_poly.pdbx_seq_one_letter_code
_entity_poly.pdbx_strand_id
1 'polypeptide(L)'
;MPPVSFKAIIASIAVVSLTACQSVPQSTSAITVSAYAPETPQLSCAPHGNPNGSPAKLTANRTRIGDPAYIEFRQRFSPGIPSGHLYVVFGRLDAKGNPVTRLYTGLFPKGSLAGLYAGALVPMPADLVPSYADCHLTPNAAYRVSLTESQYQQLLGKVQEDLANPPMWRMFGYNCNNYAASLGSVAGLVEPANRAQPSFSYIYAYIDANGDGGQKAAS
;
A
#
# COMPACT_ATOMS: atom_id res chain seq x y z
N MET A 1 41.31 -1.04 -94.26
CA MET A 1 41.99 -2.03 -93.39
C MET A 1 41.48 -1.83 -91.97
N PRO A 2 40.76 -2.81 -91.38
CA PRO A 2 40.49 -2.86 -89.94
C PRO A 2 41.69 -3.50 -89.22
N PRO A 3 41.63 -3.91 -87.93
CA PRO A 3 40.88 -3.42 -86.76
C PRO A 3 41.81 -3.18 -85.55
N VAL A 4 41.36 -2.53 -84.46
CA VAL A 4 41.73 -2.98 -83.10
C VAL A 4 40.57 -2.72 -82.14
N SER A 5 40.15 -3.81 -81.50
CA SER A 5 39.08 -3.94 -80.51
C SER A 5 39.59 -3.56 -79.12
N PHE A 6 38.88 -2.69 -78.40
CA PHE A 6 39.17 -2.37 -77.00
C PHE A 6 38.13 -3.02 -76.09
N LYS A 7 38.59 -3.96 -75.27
CA LYS A 7 37.80 -4.70 -74.28
C LYS A 7 37.43 -3.78 -73.12
N ALA A 8 36.15 -3.72 -72.78
CA ALA A 8 35.65 -3.07 -71.57
C ALA A 8 35.91 -3.97 -70.35
N ILE A 9 36.60 -3.43 -69.35
CA ILE A 9 36.81 -4.05 -68.03
C ILE A 9 35.68 -3.55 -67.12
N ILE A 10 34.78 -4.46 -66.71
CA ILE A 10 33.77 -4.18 -65.69
C ILE A 10 34.44 -4.38 -64.32
N ALA A 11 34.71 -3.27 -63.62
CA ALA A 11 35.20 -3.29 -62.24
C ALA A 11 34.01 -3.42 -61.27
N SER A 12 34.09 -4.43 -60.41
CA SER A 12 33.14 -4.72 -59.34
C SER A 12 33.18 -3.66 -58.24
N ILE A 13 32.02 -3.10 -57.86
CA ILE A 13 31.88 -2.30 -56.64
C ILE A 13 31.14 -3.16 -55.61
N ALA A 14 31.89 -3.67 -54.64
CA ALA A 14 31.33 -4.26 -53.43
C ALA A 14 30.98 -3.13 -52.45
N VAL A 15 29.69 -2.98 -52.15
CA VAL A 15 29.20 -2.02 -51.15
C VAL A 15 29.31 -2.68 -49.77
N VAL A 16 30.22 -2.19 -48.94
CA VAL A 16 30.33 -2.56 -47.52
C VAL A 16 29.40 -1.65 -46.72
N SER A 17 28.30 -2.22 -46.19
CA SER A 17 27.40 -1.52 -45.28
C SER A 17 27.98 -1.52 -43.86
N LEU A 18 28.53 -0.40 -43.41
CA LEU A 18 28.91 -0.18 -42.01
C LEU A 18 27.65 0.11 -41.17
N THR A 19 27.21 -0.86 -40.38
CA THR A 19 26.17 -0.68 -39.37
C THR A 19 26.77 0.03 -38.15
N ALA A 20 26.55 1.33 -38.02
CA ALA A 20 26.94 2.09 -36.84
C ALA A 20 25.96 1.79 -35.68
N CYS A 21 26.43 1.13 -34.62
CA CYS A 21 25.70 1.02 -33.36
C CYS A 21 25.64 2.40 -32.70
N GLN A 22 24.48 3.07 -32.75
CA GLN A 22 24.24 4.27 -31.97
C GLN A 22 23.83 3.87 -30.56
N SER A 23 24.75 4.05 -29.60
CA SER A 23 24.45 3.95 -28.18
C SER A 23 23.64 5.17 -27.75
N VAL A 24 22.33 4.99 -27.53
CA VAL A 24 21.46 6.04 -26.98
C VAL A 24 21.82 6.24 -25.50
N PRO A 25 22.17 7.45 -25.04
CA PRO A 25 22.34 7.72 -23.62
C PRO A 25 20.97 7.67 -22.94
N GLN A 26 20.83 6.75 -21.99
CA GLN A 26 19.65 6.61 -21.16
C GLN A 26 19.57 7.81 -20.22
N SER A 27 18.71 8.77 -20.57
CA SER A 27 18.30 9.85 -19.68
C SER A 27 17.86 9.23 -18.35
N THR A 28 18.48 9.68 -17.26
CA THR A 28 18.05 9.42 -15.88
C THR A 28 16.67 10.05 -15.67
N SER A 29 15.64 9.36 -16.13
CA SER A 29 14.25 9.70 -15.87
C SER A 29 14.03 9.59 -14.37
N ALA A 30 13.67 10.71 -13.76
CA ALA A 30 13.02 10.75 -12.47
C ALA A 30 11.98 9.63 -12.44
N ILE A 31 12.16 8.69 -11.50
CA ILE A 31 11.26 7.57 -11.28
C ILE A 31 9.86 8.15 -11.16
N THR A 32 9.05 7.90 -12.18
CA THR A 32 7.67 8.34 -12.28
C THR A 32 6.93 7.76 -11.07
N VAL A 33 6.63 8.62 -10.11
CA VAL A 33 5.83 8.39 -8.89
C VAL A 33 4.43 7.81 -9.18
N SER A 34 4.07 7.65 -10.45
CA SER A 34 2.73 7.36 -10.94
C SER A 34 2.43 5.87 -11.25
N ALA A 35 3.42 4.98 -11.35
CA ALA A 35 3.16 3.66 -11.94
C ALA A 35 2.60 2.59 -10.99
N TYR A 36 2.77 2.73 -9.66
CA TYR A 36 2.48 1.62 -8.72
C TYR A 36 1.16 1.76 -7.93
N ALA A 37 0.61 2.96 -7.78
CA ALA A 37 -0.70 3.16 -7.17
C ALA A 37 -1.93 2.69 -8.03
N PRO A 38 -1.88 2.56 -9.37
CA PRO A 38 -2.99 2.04 -10.15
C PRO A 38 -3.19 0.51 -10.06
N GLU A 39 -2.34 -0.23 -9.37
CA GLU A 39 -2.38 -1.70 -9.39
C GLU A 39 -3.46 -2.33 -8.48
N THR A 40 -4.12 -1.56 -7.61
CA THR A 40 -5.23 -2.04 -6.74
C THR A 40 -6.40 -1.04 -6.65
N PRO A 41 -7.10 -0.77 -7.77
CA PRO A 41 -8.16 0.26 -7.81
C PRO A 41 -9.32 -0.04 -6.84
N GLN A 42 -9.56 -1.32 -6.53
CA GLN A 42 -10.56 -1.76 -5.56
C GLN A 42 -10.27 -1.34 -4.11
N LEU A 43 -9.02 -0.98 -3.77
CA LEU A 43 -8.65 -0.47 -2.44
C LEU A 43 -8.72 1.06 -2.36
N SER A 44 -9.08 1.73 -3.46
CA SER A 44 -9.34 3.17 -3.45
C SER A 44 -10.71 3.48 -2.84
N CYS A 45 -10.87 4.71 -2.36
CA CYS A 45 -12.16 5.23 -1.91
C CYS A 45 -12.99 5.85 -3.06
N ALA A 46 -12.56 5.69 -4.32
CA ALA A 46 -13.27 6.19 -5.49
C ALA A 46 -14.70 5.65 -5.64
N PRO A 47 -14.98 4.35 -5.40
CA PRO A 47 -16.35 3.81 -5.44
C PRO A 47 -17.30 4.45 -4.40
N HIS A 48 -16.74 5.04 -3.34
CA HIS A 48 -17.49 5.73 -2.30
C HIS A 48 -17.58 7.25 -2.55
N GLY A 49 -17.11 7.75 -3.69
CA GLY A 49 -17.15 9.18 -4.03
C GLY A 49 -16.03 10.02 -3.39
N ASN A 50 -15.04 9.40 -2.75
CA ASN A 50 -13.90 10.08 -2.15
C ASN A 50 -12.56 9.51 -2.64
N PRO A 51 -12.18 9.73 -3.92
CA PRO A 51 -11.02 9.07 -4.53
C PRO A 51 -9.69 9.37 -3.84
N ASN A 52 -9.55 10.52 -3.18
CA ASN A 52 -8.34 10.89 -2.43
C ASN A 52 -8.34 10.36 -0.99
N GLY A 53 -9.49 9.84 -0.54
CA GLY A 53 -9.75 9.46 0.83
C GLY A 53 -9.69 10.64 1.82
N SER A 54 -9.89 10.36 3.10
CA SER A 54 -9.88 11.39 4.14
C SER A 54 -8.49 11.56 4.76
N PRO A 55 -8.04 12.79 5.09
CA PRO A 55 -6.87 12.99 5.93
C PRO A 55 -7.13 12.49 7.36
N ALA A 56 -6.07 12.23 8.11
CA ALA A 56 -6.14 11.83 9.51
C ALA A 56 -5.22 12.71 10.36
N LYS A 57 -5.70 13.12 11.54
CA LYS A 57 -4.84 13.69 12.57
C LYS A 57 -4.03 12.56 13.19
N LEU A 58 -2.70 12.66 13.12
CA LEU A 58 -1.82 11.62 13.64
C LEU A 58 -1.73 11.67 15.17
N THR A 59 -1.93 10.53 15.78
CA THR A 59 -1.67 10.25 17.20
C THR A 59 -0.18 10.03 17.42
N ALA A 60 0.46 9.29 16.51
CA ALA A 60 1.89 9.02 16.50
C ALA A 60 2.41 9.02 15.06
N ASN A 61 3.66 9.43 14.86
CA ASN A 61 4.26 9.55 13.54
C ASN A 61 5.75 9.21 13.56
N ARG A 62 6.14 8.20 12.79
CA ARG A 62 7.53 7.80 12.54
C ARG A 62 7.90 7.94 11.06
N THR A 63 7.34 8.93 10.37
CA THR A 63 7.75 9.24 9.00
C THR A 63 9.15 9.85 8.98
N ARG A 64 10.06 9.24 8.21
CA ARG A 64 11.37 9.79 7.87
C ARG A 64 11.30 10.50 6.52
N ILE A 65 11.88 11.70 6.45
CA ILE A 65 12.00 12.45 5.20
C ILE A 65 12.89 11.65 4.23
N GLY A 66 12.45 11.54 2.97
CA GLY A 66 13.15 10.81 1.91
C GLY A 66 12.66 9.37 1.69
N ASP A 67 11.92 8.78 2.63
CA ASP A 67 11.27 7.48 2.41
C ASP A 67 10.12 7.64 1.37
N PRO A 68 10.01 6.74 0.37
CA PRO A 68 9.10 6.91 -0.77
C PRO A 68 7.64 6.56 -0.48
N ALA A 69 7.36 5.88 0.64
CA ALA A 69 6.05 5.30 0.91
C ALA A 69 5.72 5.28 2.40
N TYR A 70 4.49 4.90 2.73
CA TYR A 70 4.04 4.81 4.11
C TYR A 70 2.98 3.72 4.31
N ILE A 71 2.84 3.32 5.57
CA ILE A 71 1.71 2.59 6.11
C ILE A 71 1.16 3.38 7.30
N GLU A 72 -0.15 3.45 7.42
CA GLU A 72 -0.87 4.20 8.44
C GLU A 72 -2.00 3.35 9.01
N PHE A 73 -2.01 3.17 10.32
CA PHE A 73 -3.03 2.43 11.04
C PHE A 73 -4.05 3.43 11.57
N ARG A 74 -5.31 3.28 11.18
CA ARG A 74 -6.40 4.18 11.56
C ARG A 74 -7.44 3.44 12.36
N GLN A 75 -7.74 3.97 13.53
CA GLN A 75 -8.84 3.49 14.35
C GLN A 75 -9.98 4.49 14.28
N ARG A 76 -11.18 4.01 13.95
CA ARG A 76 -12.40 4.82 14.01
C ARG A 76 -13.48 4.15 14.86
N PHE A 77 -14.41 4.95 15.33
CA PHE A 77 -15.68 4.41 15.81
C PHE A 77 -16.42 3.69 14.67
N SER A 78 -17.16 2.65 15.02
CA SER A 78 -18.02 1.93 14.08
C SER A 78 -19.42 1.85 14.67
N PRO A 79 -20.42 2.54 14.08
CA PRO A 79 -21.79 2.48 14.57
C PRO A 79 -22.27 1.04 14.72
N GLY A 80 -22.82 0.71 15.89
CA GLY A 80 -23.27 -0.65 16.22
C GLY A 80 -22.17 -1.63 16.64
N ILE A 81 -20.89 -1.24 16.60
CA ILE A 81 -19.75 -2.09 16.98
C ILE A 81 -18.91 -1.36 18.04
N PRO A 82 -19.18 -1.60 19.34
CA PRO A 82 -18.53 -0.89 20.43
C PRO A 82 -17.00 -1.00 20.45
N SER A 83 -16.43 -2.09 19.93
CA SER A 83 -14.98 -2.27 19.85
C SER A 83 -14.29 -1.29 18.90
N GLY A 84 -15.04 -0.61 18.02
CA GLY A 84 -14.50 0.19 16.93
C GLY A 84 -13.95 -0.66 15.79
N HIS A 85 -13.25 -0.03 14.87
CA HIS A 85 -12.60 -0.68 13.73
C HIS A 85 -11.18 -0.11 13.53
N LEU A 86 -10.19 -1.01 13.39
CA LEU A 86 -8.83 -0.68 12.98
C LEU A 86 -8.63 -1.09 11.52
N TYR A 87 -8.13 -0.18 10.69
CA TYR A 87 -7.87 -0.42 9.28
C TYR A 87 -6.55 0.24 8.88
N VAL A 88 -6.03 -0.15 7.72
CA VAL A 88 -4.74 0.30 7.20
C VAL A 88 -4.95 1.18 5.98
N VAL A 89 -4.21 2.28 5.94
CA VAL A 89 -4.06 3.18 4.80
C VAL A 89 -2.61 3.21 4.39
N PHE A 90 -2.31 3.00 3.12
CA PHE A 90 -0.93 2.98 2.62
C PHE A 90 -0.83 3.66 1.27
N GLY A 91 0.40 4.02 0.89
CA GLY A 91 0.63 4.66 -0.40
C GLY A 91 1.99 5.33 -0.49
N ARG A 92 2.09 6.29 -1.41
CA ARG A 92 3.30 7.04 -1.72
C ARG A 92 3.39 8.31 -0.88
N LEU A 93 4.62 8.70 -0.55
CA LEU A 93 4.96 9.98 0.06
C LEU A 93 5.60 10.92 -0.97
N ASP A 94 5.42 12.23 -0.80
CA ASP A 94 6.25 13.24 -1.47
C ASP A 94 7.62 13.38 -0.77
N ALA A 95 8.50 14.22 -1.35
CA ALA A 95 9.82 14.49 -0.78
C ALA A 95 9.81 15.11 0.63
N LYS A 96 8.65 15.65 1.08
CA LYS A 96 8.45 16.22 2.42
C LYS A 96 7.84 15.21 3.40
N GLY A 97 7.56 13.98 2.96
CA GLY A 97 6.93 12.94 3.78
C GLY A 97 5.40 13.07 3.88
N ASN A 98 4.75 13.80 2.97
CA ASN A 98 3.29 13.90 2.92
C ASN A 98 2.69 12.80 2.02
N PRO A 99 1.60 12.14 2.44
CA PRO A 99 0.91 11.18 1.58
C PRO A 99 0.34 11.82 0.32
N VAL A 100 0.73 11.29 -0.84
CA VAL A 100 0.21 11.68 -2.16
C VAL A 100 -0.78 10.67 -2.73
N THR A 101 -0.72 9.41 -2.29
CA THR A 101 -1.74 8.40 -2.62
C THR A 101 -2.26 7.73 -1.34
N ARG A 102 -3.50 7.23 -1.40
CA ARG A 102 -4.15 6.50 -0.29
C ARG A 102 -4.91 5.30 -0.84
N LEU A 103 -4.45 4.11 -0.45
CA LEU A 103 -5.15 2.85 -0.61
C LEU A 103 -5.54 2.36 0.79
N TYR A 104 -6.70 1.74 0.89
CA TYR A 104 -7.33 1.37 2.15
C TYR A 104 -7.56 -0.14 2.17
N THR A 105 -7.27 -0.78 3.28
CA THR A 105 -7.62 -2.19 3.51
C THR A 105 -7.91 -2.43 4.98
N GLY A 106 -8.82 -3.34 5.29
CA GLY A 106 -9.13 -3.73 6.65
C GLY A 106 -9.93 -5.02 6.68
N LEU A 107 -9.67 -5.87 7.67
CA LEU A 107 -10.35 -7.16 7.76
C LEU A 107 -11.67 -7.02 8.51
N PHE A 108 -12.79 -7.16 7.80
CA PHE A 108 -14.13 -7.06 8.37
C PHE A 108 -14.97 -8.30 8.04
N PRO A 109 -15.79 -8.85 8.96
CA PRO A 109 -16.57 -10.03 8.65
C PRO A 109 -17.65 -9.73 7.60
N LYS A 110 -17.81 -10.63 6.62
CA LYS A 110 -18.93 -10.56 5.67
C LYS A 110 -20.26 -10.66 6.41
N GLY A 111 -21.27 -9.96 5.92
CA GLY A 111 -22.60 -9.96 6.53
C GLY A 111 -22.80 -8.97 7.67
N SER A 112 -21.90 -8.00 7.84
CA SER A 112 -22.05 -6.87 8.78
C SER A 112 -22.21 -7.35 10.24
N LEU A 113 -23.17 -6.80 11.00
CA LEU A 113 -23.44 -7.16 12.39
C LEU A 113 -23.75 -8.66 12.58
N ALA A 114 -24.45 -9.29 11.64
CA ALA A 114 -24.72 -10.73 11.73
C ALA A 114 -23.42 -11.53 11.64
N GLY A 115 -22.54 -11.15 10.70
CA GLY A 115 -21.19 -11.73 10.58
C GLY A 115 -20.33 -11.50 11.81
N LEU A 116 -20.41 -10.31 12.41
CA LEU A 116 -19.72 -9.96 13.64
C LEU A 116 -20.12 -10.90 14.79
N TYR A 117 -21.42 -11.06 15.06
CA TYR A 117 -21.89 -11.95 16.14
C TYR A 117 -21.62 -13.42 15.84
N ALA A 118 -21.80 -13.87 14.60
CA ALA A 118 -21.46 -15.23 14.19
C ALA A 118 -19.96 -15.51 14.39
N GLY A 119 -19.11 -14.53 14.10
CA GLY A 119 -17.67 -14.69 14.23
C GLY A 119 -17.13 -14.68 15.66
N ALA A 120 -18.00 -14.49 16.66
CA ALA A 120 -17.69 -14.82 18.05
C ALA A 120 -17.69 -16.33 18.31
N LEU A 121 -18.40 -17.11 17.48
CA LEU A 121 -18.57 -18.56 17.64
C LEU A 121 -17.74 -19.36 16.64
N VAL A 122 -17.70 -18.93 15.37
CA VAL A 122 -17.05 -19.67 14.27
C VAL A 122 -16.21 -18.73 13.39
N PRO A 123 -15.16 -19.21 12.67
CA PRO A 123 -14.50 -18.37 11.68
C PRO A 123 -15.47 -17.92 10.58
N MET A 124 -15.39 -16.65 10.17
CA MET A 124 -16.24 -16.05 9.15
C MET A 124 -15.43 -15.61 7.93
N PRO A 125 -15.97 -15.70 6.71
CA PRO A 125 -15.39 -15.01 5.56
C PRO A 125 -15.28 -13.50 5.83
N ALA A 126 -14.27 -12.87 5.24
CA ALA A 126 -14.02 -11.44 5.44
C ALA A 126 -14.08 -10.64 4.12
N ASP A 127 -14.37 -9.36 4.24
CA ASP A 127 -14.12 -8.33 3.24
C ASP A 127 -12.84 -7.58 3.61
N LEU A 128 -12.08 -7.18 2.58
CA LEU A 128 -10.83 -6.40 2.70
C LEU A 128 -10.93 -5.00 2.09
N VAL A 129 -11.91 -4.79 1.21
CA VAL A 129 -12.17 -3.53 0.52
C VAL A 129 -12.71 -2.50 1.53
N PRO A 130 -12.31 -1.22 1.44
CA PRO A 130 -12.80 -0.20 2.36
C PRO A 130 -14.31 -0.06 2.32
N SER A 131 -14.91 0.12 3.49
CA SER A 131 -16.31 0.55 3.61
C SER A 131 -16.45 2.05 3.38
N TYR A 132 -17.69 2.51 3.16
CA TYR A 132 -18.01 3.94 3.12
C TYR A 132 -17.46 4.68 4.36
N ALA A 133 -17.56 4.05 5.52
CA ALA A 133 -17.12 4.63 6.79
C ALA A 133 -15.60 4.79 6.88
N ASP A 134 -14.81 3.88 6.30
CA ASP A 134 -13.34 4.00 6.28
C ASP A 134 -12.88 5.18 5.41
N CYS A 135 -13.66 5.50 4.39
CA CYS A 135 -13.42 6.57 3.44
C CYS A 135 -13.87 7.96 3.93
N HIS A 136 -14.88 8.04 4.80
CA HIS A 136 -15.52 9.30 5.18
C HIS A 136 -15.42 9.68 6.65
N LEU A 137 -15.39 8.69 7.56
CA LEU A 137 -15.34 9.01 8.98
C LEU A 137 -13.92 9.39 9.38
N THR A 138 -13.81 10.46 10.15
CA THR A 138 -12.54 10.85 10.74
C THR A 138 -12.10 9.79 11.75
N PRO A 139 -10.87 9.26 11.66
CA PRO A 139 -10.36 8.34 12.66
C PRO A 139 -10.14 9.05 13.99
N ASN A 140 -10.38 8.33 15.09
CA ASN A 140 -10.12 8.80 16.45
C ASN A 140 -8.62 8.78 16.77
N ALA A 141 -7.90 7.82 16.17
CA ALA A 141 -6.46 7.71 16.29
C ALA A 141 -5.84 7.23 14.97
N ALA A 142 -4.63 7.72 14.69
CA ALA A 142 -3.86 7.32 13.53
C ALA A 142 -2.37 7.22 13.83
N TYR A 143 -1.72 6.15 13.38
CA TYR A 143 -0.30 5.91 13.55
C TYR A 143 0.36 5.71 12.19
N ARG A 144 1.26 6.62 11.78
CA ARG A 144 1.94 6.56 10.48
C ARG A 144 3.40 6.17 10.63
N VAL A 145 3.85 5.28 9.77
CA VAL A 145 5.26 4.87 9.63
C VAL A 145 5.64 4.94 8.16
N SER A 146 6.79 5.55 7.85
CA SER A 146 7.31 5.55 6.48
C SER A 146 7.98 4.21 6.14
N LEU A 147 7.97 3.87 4.86
CA LEU A 147 8.48 2.62 4.30
C LEU A 147 9.55 2.92 3.27
N THR A 148 10.61 2.12 3.27
CA THR A 148 11.51 2.03 2.12
C THR A 148 10.77 1.41 0.92
N GLU A 149 11.34 1.53 -0.29
CA GLU A 149 10.73 0.91 -1.47
C GLU A 149 10.57 -0.61 -1.29
N SER A 150 11.58 -1.29 -0.74
CA SER A 150 11.53 -2.74 -0.51
C SER A 150 10.40 -3.13 0.45
N GLN A 151 10.22 -2.39 1.54
CA GLN A 151 9.12 -2.63 2.49
C GLN A 151 7.76 -2.36 1.86
N TYR A 152 7.65 -1.35 1.01
CA TYR A 152 6.42 -1.05 0.28
C TYR A 152 6.06 -2.17 -0.71
N GLN A 153 7.03 -2.72 -1.45
CA GLN A 153 6.79 -3.86 -2.34
C GLN A 153 6.36 -5.12 -1.56
N GLN A 154 6.95 -5.38 -0.39
CA GLN A 154 6.51 -6.46 0.49
C GLN A 154 5.07 -6.24 0.99
N LEU A 155 4.70 -5.01 1.34
CA LEU A 155 3.33 -4.66 1.72
C LEU A 155 2.35 -4.94 0.57
N LEU A 156 2.69 -4.50 -0.65
CA LEU A 156 1.86 -4.72 -1.84
C LEU A 156 1.65 -6.22 -2.09
N GLY A 157 2.72 -7.01 -2.06
CA GLY A 157 2.64 -8.47 -2.24
C GLY A 157 1.75 -9.13 -1.19
N LYS A 158 1.87 -8.71 0.09
CA LYS A 158 1.02 -9.23 1.17
C LYS A 158 -0.45 -8.86 0.97
N VAL A 159 -0.74 -7.62 0.61
CA VAL A 159 -2.11 -7.16 0.35
C VAL A 159 -2.72 -7.86 -0.87
N GLN A 160 -1.95 -8.07 -1.94
CA GLN A 160 -2.40 -8.82 -3.12
C GLN A 160 -2.70 -10.28 -2.79
N GLU A 161 -1.85 -10.93 -2.01
CA GLU A 161 -2.09 -12.30 -1.53
C GLU A 161 -3.35 -12.37 -0.67
N ASP A 162 -3.52 -11.46 0.29
CA ASP A 162 -4.71 -11.41 1.14
C ASP A 162 -5.98 -11.11 0.31
N LEU A 163 -5.89 -10.30 -0.75
CA LEU A 163 -7.01 -10.05 -1.66
C LEU A 163 -7.39 -11.30 -2.48
N ALA A 164 -6.41 -12.08 -2.91
CA ALA A 164 -6.62 -13.33 -3.65
C ALA A 164 -7.14 -14.45 -2.72
N ASN A 165 -6.62 -14.50 -1.49
CA ASN A 165 -6.91 -15.51 -0.48
C ASN A 165 -7.31 -14.86 0.86
N PRO A 166 -8.52 -14.28 0.99
CA PRO A 166 -8.92 -13.56 2.19
C PRO A 166 -8.83 -14.41 3.47
N PRO A 167 -8.16 -13.93 4.53
CA PRO A 167 -8.09 -14.67 5.78
C PRO A 167 -9.45 -14.71 6.47
N MET A 168 -9.72 -15.81 7.18
CA MET A 168 -10.95 -15.96 7.95
C MET A 168 -10.93 -15.03 9.16
N TRP A 169 -12.02 -14.31 9.36
CA TRP A 169 -12.23 -13.41 10.48
C TRP A 169 -12.74 -14.15 11.72
N ARG A 170 -12.23 -13.78 12.90
CA ARG A 170 -12.72 -14.23 14.20
C ARG A 170 -12.70 -13.09 15.21
N MET A 171 -13.78 -12.89 15.95
CA MET A 171 -13.88 -11.80 16.95
C MET A 171 -12.73 -11.87 17.96
N PHE A 172 -12.53 -13.04 18.57
CA PHE A 172 -11.46 -13.33 19.51
C PHE A 172 -10.41 -14.22 18.82
N GLY A 173 -9.61 -13.63 17.94
CA GLY A 173 -8.68 -14.38 17.11
C GLY A 173 -8.04 -13.45 16.08
N TYR A 174 -8.07 -13.85 14.81
CA TYR A 174 -7.58 -13.02 13.71
C TYR A 174 -8.71 -12.09 13.22
N ASN A 175 -8.65 -10.82 13.62
CA ASN A 175 -9.61 -9.78 13.23
C ASN A 175 -8.89 -8.56 12.64
N CYS A 176 -9.61 -7.44 12.52
CA CYS A 176 -9.09 -6.17 12.02
C CYS A 176 -7.78 -5.71 12.69
N ASN A 177 -7.61 -5.98 14.00
CA ASN A 177 -6.44 -5.59 14.76
C ASN A 177 -5.20 -6.40 14.36
N ASN A 178 -5.36 -7.72 14.28
CA ASN A 178 -4.26 -8.64 13.98
C ASN A 178 -3.90 -8.57 12.50
N TYR A 179 -4.89 -8.37 11.63
CA TYR A 179 -4.65 -8.07 10.22
C TYR A 179 -3.82 -6.80 10.03
N ALA A 180 -4.20 -5.71 10.69
CA ALA A 180 -3.43 -4.47 10.64
C ALA A 180 -1.99 -4.69 11.14
N ALA A 181 -1.81 -5.37 12.28
CA ALA A 181 -0.47 -5.66 12.79
C ALA A 181 0.35 -6.58 11.87
N SER A 182 -0.28 -7.55 11.19
CA SER A 182 0.41 -8.43 10.24
C SER A 182 0.87 -7.69 8.99
N LEU A 183 0.14 -6.67 8.53
CA LEU A 183 0.64 -5.77 7.48
C LEU A 183 1.79 -4.90 8.01
N GLY A 184 1.70 -4.42 9.25
CA GLY A 184 2.74 -3.59 9.86
C GLY A 184 4.08 -4.30 10.09
N SER A 185 4.13 -5.63 10.08
CA SER A 185 5.39 -6.38 10.27
C SER A 185 6.41 -6.13 9.16
N VAL A 186 5.98 -5.72 7.95
CA VAL A 186 6.91 -5.32 6.86
C VAL A 186 7.74 -4.09 7.24
N ALA A 187 7.21 -3.26 8.14
CA ALA A 187 7.89 -2.09 8.70
C ALA A 187 8.71 -2.43 9.96
N GLY A 188 8.77 -3.71 10.35
CA GLY A 188 9.39 -4.15 11.59
C GLY A 188 8.56 -3.85 12.85
N LEU A 189 7.27 -3.54 12.70
CA LEU A 189 6.40 -3.27 13.84
C LEU A 189 5.99 -4.55 14.55
N VAL A 190 5.91 -4.48 15.88
CA VAL A 190 5.60 -5.60 16.77
C VAL A 190 4.16 -5.50 17.23
N GLU A 191 3.40 -6.60 17.07
CA GLU A 191 2.03 -6.71 17.58
C GLU A 191 2.01 -6.65 19.12
N PRO A 192 1.02 -5.98 19.76
CA PRO A 192 0.93 -5.96 21.21
C PRO A 192 0.74 -7.35 21.79
N ALA A 193 1.33 -7.60 22.97
CA ALA A 193 1.19 -8.89 23.65
C ALA A 193 -0.28 -9.26 23.92
N ASN A 194 -1.12 -8.29 24.28
CA ASN A 194 -2.56 -8.49 24.40
C ASN A 194 -3.25 -8.27 23.05
N ARG A 195 -3.43 -9.37 22.32
CA ARG A 195 -3.99 -9.39 20.96
C ARG A 195 -5.52 -9.30 20.90
N ALA A 196 -6.22 -9.50 22.02
CA ALA A 196 -7.68 -9.63 22.08
C ALA A 196 -8.41 -8.36 22.55
N GLN A 197 -7.74 -7.22 22.48
CA GLN A 197 -8.31 -5.94 22.89
C GLN A 197 -9.28 -5.35 21.86
N PRO A 198 -10.26 -4.54 22.27
CA PRO A 198 -11.05 -3.76 21.33
C PRO A 198 -10.17 -2.77 20.56
N SER A 199 -10.51 -2.49 19.30
CA SER A 199 -9.71 -1.64 18.41
C SER A 199 -9.39 -0.27 19.02
N PHE A 200 -10.35 0.34 19.74
CA PHE A 200 -10.15 1.65 20.37
C PHE A 200 -9.03 1.69 21.42
N SER A 201 -8.69 0.57 22.07
CA SER A 201 -7.54 0.50 22.97
C SER A 201 -6.32 -0.12 22.28
N TYR A 202 -6.55 -1.05 21.36
CA TYR A 202 -5.50 -1.76 20.65
C TYR A 202 -4.55 -0.83 19.89
N ILE A 203 -5.06 0.22 19.24
CA ILE A 203 -4.20 1.15 18.48
C ILE A 203 -3.16 1.83 19.39
N TYR A 204 -3.53 2.19 20.62
CA TYR A 204 -2.61 2.79 21.59
C TYR A 204 -1.61 1.76 22.10
N ALA A 205 -2.07 0.55 22.43
CA ALA A 205 -1.17 -0.55 22.79
C ALA A 205 -0.18 -0.88 21.65
N TYR A 206 -0.60 -0.74 20.39
CA TYR A 206 0.27 -0.93 19.22
C TYR A 206 1.30 0.17 19.06
N ILE A 207 0.91 1.42 19.27
CA ILE A 207 1.86 2.55 19.32
C ILE A 207 2.88 2.33 20.45
N ASP A 208 2.43 1.96 21.64
CA ASP A 208 3.27 1.76 22.82
C ASP A 208 4.23 0.57 22.67
N ALA A 209 3.75 -0.57 22.15
CA ALA A 209 4.57 -1.75 21.89
C ALA A 209 5.72 -1.47 20.91
N ASN A 210 5.57 -0.43 20.08
CA ASN A 210 6.58 0.01 19.13
C ASN A 210 7.41 1.20 19.65
N GLY A 211 7.19 1.67 20.88
CA GLY A 211 7.96 2.75 21.51
C GLY A 211 7.54 4.17 21.11
N ASP A 212 6.36 4.35 20.51
CA ASP A 212 5.92 5.63 19.94
C ASP A 212 4.85 6.36 20.79
N GLY A 213 4.55 5.84 21.99
CA GLY A 213 3.52 6.35 22.91
C GLY A 213 3.70 7.78 23.43
N GLY A 214 4.83 8.42 23.14
CA GLY A 214 5.15 9.79 23.57
C GLY A 214 5.41 10.77 22.41
N GLN A 215 5.43 10.32 21.16
CA GLN A 215 5.73 11.18 20.03
C GLN A 215 4.48 11.96 19.60
N LYS A 216 4.24 13.12 20.22
CA LYS A 216 3.29 14.10 19.68
C LYS A 216 3.73 14.43 18.25
N ALA A 217 2.84 14.22 17.28
CA ALA A 217 3.09 14.57 15.89
C ALA A 217 3.57 16.04 15.82
N ALA A 218 4.76 16.26 15.26
CA ALA A 218 5.26 17.60 14.97
C ALA A 218 4.20 18.32 14.12
N SER A 219 3.75 19.46 14.63
CA SER A 219 2.68 20.28 14.04
C SER A 219 3.14 20.98 12.77
#